data_AF-A0A7D5UVQ3-F1
#
_entry.id   AF-A0A7D5UVQ3-F1
#
_cell.length_a   1.000
_cell.length_b   1.000
_cell.length_c   1.000
_cell.angle_alpha   90.00
_cell.angle_beta   90.00
_cell.angle_gamma   90.00
#
_symmetry.space_group_name_H-M   'P 1'
#
loop_
_entity.id
_entity.type
_entity.pdbx_description
1 polymer ?
#
loop_
_entity_poly.entity_id
_entity_poly.type
_entity_poly.pdbx_seq_one_letter_code
_entity_poly.pdbx_strand_id
1 'polypeptide(L)'
;MRSLGERLHLLRKGTPPPSAPVRPRPLPASNKIQQLINLRCGPGAAILPPEVTRIHMDFATSMSNGHMGARKFWRQYLPRLKYHNPAVPMILNRHDDNAAPPIMTIYMRASAAAAAAETSQPASSRTGLSKAQPPGADEKVVTIDMRNRHSSDILEFFLAETRARALQPTSAEIAEIQSLEAIKTQGGVDRERVRALRAEKKKEEDMLKRARAAGGMAEQEEA
;
A
#
# COMPACT_ATOMS: atom_id res chain seq x y z
N MET A 1 51.20 -10.51 72.68
CA MET A 1 51.42 -9.84 71.37
C MET A 1 50.57 -10.58 70.34
N ARG A 2 49.40 -10.03 69.97
CA ARG A 2 48.99 -9.57 68.62
C ARG A 2 49.16 -10.63 67.50
N SER A 3 48.28 -10.86 66.52
CA SER A 3 46.88 -10.56 66.19
C SER A 3 46.62 -11.08 64.76
N LEU A 4 45.34 -11.22 64.35
CA LEU A 4 44.82 -11.17 62.96
C LEU A 4 45.21 -12.34 62.04
N GLY A 5 44.28 -13.18 61.59
CA GLY A 5 43.36 -12.97 60.46
C GLY A 5 43.27 -14.33 59.74
N GLU A 6 42.24 -14.77 59.03
CA GLU A 6 41.11 -14.15 58.37
C GLU A 6 40.06 -15.25 58.11
N ARG A 7 38.80 -14.84 58.13
CA ARG A 7 37.64 -15.62 57.69
C ARG A 7 37.77 -15.98 56.20
N LEU A 8 37.56 -17.24 55.83
CA LEU A 8 37.21 -17.60 54.46
C LEU A 8 35.83 -18.26 54.41
N HIS A 9 34.79 -17.43 54.33
CA HIS A 9 33.48 -17.84 53.83
C HIS A 9 33.59 -18.09 52.33
N LEU A 10 33.63 -19.36 51.92
CA LEU A 10 33.51 -19.78 50.52
C LEU A 10 32.07 -19.56 50.03
N LEU A 11 31.78 -18.33 49.62
CA LEU A 11 30.63 -17.98 48.80
C LEU A 11 30.82 -18.66 47.42
N ARG A 12 30.16 -19.80 47.21
CA ARG A 12 29.90 -20.33 45.87
C ARG A 12 29.03 -19.32 45.11
N LYS A 13 29.67 -18.42 44.36
CA LYS A 13 28.98 -17.61 43.35
C LYS A 13 28.51 -18.56 42.25
N GLY A 14 27.21 -18.84 42.20
CA GLY A 14 26.60 -19.55 41.08
C GLY A 14 26.87 -18.80 39.79
N THR A 15 27.42 -19.49 38.80
CA THR A 15 27.57 -18.98 37.44
C THR A 15 26.18 -18.69 36.87
N PRO A 16 25.91 -17.49 36.31
CA PRO A 16 24.64 -17.19 35.68
C PRO A 16 24.41 -18.14 34.49
N PRO A 17 23.17 -18.59 34.25
CA PRO A 17 22.87 -19.47 33.13
C PRO A 17 23.22 -18.79 31.80
N PRO A 18 23.64 -19.56 30.78
CA PRO A 18 23.94 -19.01 29.46
C PRO A 18 22.72 -18.25 28.95
N SER A 19 22.92 -16.98 28.62
CA SER A 19 21.89 -16.13 28.04
C SER A 19 21.35 -16.81 26.79
N ALA A 20 20.03 -17.06 26.77
CA ALA A 20 19.35 -17.58 25.59
C ALA A 20 19.72 -16.69 24.38
N PRO A 21 19.94 -17.28 23.18
CA PRO A 21 20.26 -16.51 21.99
C PRO A 21 19.15 -15.49 21.78
N VAL A 22 19.53 -14.21 21.84
CA VAL A 22 18.64 -13.09 21.54
C VAL A 22 18.17 -13.29 20.11
N ARG A 23 16.95 -13.79 19.94
CA ARG A 23 16.34 -13.87 18.62
C ARG A 23 16.41 -12.47 18.04
N PRO A 24 16.96 -12.28 16.83
CA PRO A 24 17.03 -10.97 16.22
C PRO A 24 15.62 -10.39 16.23
N ARG A 25 15.46 -9.21 16.84
CA ARG A 25 14.16 -8.53 16.81
C ARG A 25 13.83 -8.35 15.33
N PRO A 26 12.65 -8.79 14.86
CA PRO A 26 12.27 -8.53 13.49
C PRO A 26 12.33 -7.01 13.31
N LEU A 27 13.16 -6.57 12.35
CA LEU A 27 13.24 -5.16 12.00
C LEU A 27 11.82 -4.70 11.69
N PRO A 28 11.39 -3.52 12.15
CA PRO A 28 10.05 -3.03 11.86
C PRO A 28 9.88 -3.05 10.34
N ALA A 29 9.01 -3.93 9.84
CA ALA A 29 8.75 -4.05 8.41
C ALA A 29 8.23 -2.70 7.95
N SER A 30 9.12 -1.90 7.38
CA SER A 30 8.76 -0.55 6.98
C SER A 30 7.69 -0.68 5.90
N ASN A 31 6.60 0.08 6.03
CA ASN A 31 5.53 0.10 5.02
C ASN A 31 6.08 0.38 3.61
N LYS A 32 7.25 1.06 3.52
CA LYS A 32 7.99 1.34 2.29
C LYS A 32 8.53 0.08 1.60
N ILE A 33 9.11 -0.86 2.34
CA ILE A 33 9.60 -2.13 1.78
C ILE A 33 8.42 -2.93 1.19
N GLN A 34 7.32 -3.01 1.94
CA GLN A 34 6.10 -3.68 1.45
C GLN A 34 5.54 -3.01 0.19
N GLN A 35 5.58 -1.68 0.12
CA GLN A 35 5.14 -0.93 -1.06
C GLN A 35 6.01 -1.24 -2.28
N LEU A 36 7.33 -1.37 -2.13
CA LEU A 36 8.23 -1.69 -3.23
C LEU A 36 7.98 -3.09 -3.81
N ILE A 37 7.80 -4.09 -2.95
CA ILE A 37 7.50 -5.46 -3.39
C ILE A 37 6.14 -5.51 -4.12
N ASN A 38 5.15 -4.78 -3.60
CA ASN A 38 3.85 -4.65 -4.27
C ASN A 38 3.93 -3.98 -5.64
N LEU A 39 4.91 -3.10 -5.87
CA LEU A 39 5.15 -2.48 -7.18
C LEU A 39 5.80 -3.45 -8.16
N ARG A 40 6.75 -4.26 -7.68
CA ARG A 40 7.48 -5.24 -8.48
C ARG A 40 6.62 -6.42 -8.90
N CYS A 41 5.93 -7.04 -7.94
CA CYS A 41 5.37 -8.39 -8.08
C CYS A 41 3.87 -8.46 -7.80
N GLY A 42 3.21 -7.31 -7.64
CA GLY A 42 1.78 -7.26 -7.37
C GLY A 42 0.93 -7.58 -8.61
N PRO A 43 -0.35 -7.94 -8.42
CA PRO A 43 -1.26 -8.20 -9.54
C PRO A 43 -1.33 -6.96 -10.46
N GLY A 44 -1.30 -7.17 -11.78
CA GLY A 44 -1.23 -6.08 -12.76
C GLY A 44 0.16 -5.50 -13.03
N ALA A 45 1.22 -6.10 -12.48
CA ALA A 45 2.57 -5.94 -13.02
C ALA A 45 2.63 -6.59 -14.40
N ALA A 46 2.79 -5.79 -15.45
CA ALA A 46 2.85 -6.28 -16.83
C ALA A 46 3.82 -5.44 -17.66
N ILE A 47 4.45 -6.07 -18.64
CA ILE A 47 5.26 -5.41 -19.65
C ILE A 47 4.37 -5.11 -20.84
N LEU A 48 4.29 -3.82 -21.21
CA LEU A 48 3.53 -3.37 -22.36
C LEU A 48 4.34 -3.63 -23.64
N PRO A 49 3.68 -3.96 -24.76
CA PRO A 49 4.38 -4.00 -26.04
C PRO A 49 4.82 -2.58 -26.44
N PRO A 50 5.87 -2.47 -27.28
CA PRO A 50 6.38 -1.19 -27.76
C PRO A 50 5.39 -0.41 -28.64
N GLU A 51 4.28 -1.05 -29.04
CA GLU A 51 3.19 -0.41 -29.78
C GLU A 51 2.45 0.62 -28.92
N VAL A 52 2.40 0.45 -27.59
CA VAL A 52 1.70 1.38 -26.70
C VAL A 52 2.53 2.66 -26.53
N THR A 53 2.03 3.77 -27.06
CA THR A 53 2.71 5.06 -27.00
C THR A 53 2.32 5.85 -25.75
N ARG A 54 1.05 5.83 -25.38
CA ARG A 54 0.53 6.62 -24.26
C ARG A 54 -0.72 6.01 -23.64
N ILE A 55 -0.89 6.23 -22.34
CA ILE A 55 -2.14 5.95 -21.65
C ILE A 55 -2.66 7.25 -21.02
N HIS A 56 -3.92 7.54 -21.28
CA HIS A 56 -4.66 8.64 -20.66
C HIS A 56 -5.85 8.06 -19.91
N MET A 57 -6.15 8.61 -18.74
CA MET A 57 -7.33 8.18 -17.98
C MET A 57 -8.02 9.39 -17.39
N ASP A 58 -9.32 9.49 -17.64
CA ASP A 58 -10.21 10.55 -17.14
C ASP A 58 -11.25 9.94 -16.19
N PHE A 59 -11.37 10.48 -14.98
CA PHE A 59 -12.39 10.05 -14.03
C PHE A 59 -12.66 11.12 -12.96
N ALA A 60 -13.84 11.06 -12.34
CA ALA A 60 -14.23 12.01 -11.33
C ALA A 60 -13.54 11.77 -9.97
N THR A 61 -13.37 12.82 -9.16
CA THR A 61 -12.79 12.72 -7.81
C THR A 61 -13.72 11.96 -6.86
N SER A 62 -15.04 12.13 -7.02
CA SER A 62 -16.04 11.43 -6.22
C SER A 62 -16.18 9.96 -6.65
N MET A 63 -16.75 9.17 -5.75
CA MET A 63 -16.98 7.73 -5.94
C MET A 63 -18.36 7.44 -6.54
N SER A 64 -19.23 8.46 -6.60
CA SER A 64 -20.58 8.39 -7.15
C SER A 64 -20.58 7.98 -8.62
N ASN A 65 -21.69 7.47 -9.13
CA ASN A 65 -21.91 7.14 -10.54
C ASN A 65 -20.92 6.12 -11.16
N GLY A 66 -20.36 5.21 -10.36
CA GLY A 66 -19.57 4.08 -10.87
C GLY A 66 -18.09 4.38 -11.11
N HIS A 67 -17.54 5.46 -10.54
CA HIS A 67 -16.13 5.86 -10.69
C HIS A 67 -15.15 5.07 -9.81
N MET A 68 -15.66 4.17 -8.97
CA MET A 68 -14.85 3.42 -8.00
C MET A 68 -13.82 2.48 -8.62
N GLY A 69 -14.17 1.81 -9.72
CA GLY A 69 -13.27 0.93 -10.46
C GLY A 69 -12.03 1.66 -10.93
N ALA A 70 -12.22 2.79 -11.64
CA ALA A 70 -11.15 3.64 -12.14
C ALA A 70 -10.22 4.15 -11.03
N ARG A 71 -10.79 4.59 -9.91
CA ARG A 71 -10.00 5.06 -8.75
C ARG A 71 -9.16 3.95 -8.14
N LYS A 72 -9.69 2.73 -8.03
CA LYS A 72 -8.94 1.57 -7.53
C LYS A 72 -7.87 1.16 -8.54
N PHE A 73 -8.19 1.15 -9.82
CA PHE A 73 -7.25 0.86 -10.90
C PHE A 73 -6.04 1.80 -10.88
N TRP A 74 -6.29 3.11 -10.79
CA TRP A 74 -5.25 4.12 -10.61
C TRP A 74 -4.35 3.87 -9.40
N ARG A 75 -4.94 3.54 -8.25
CA ARG A 75 -4.17 3.42 -7.00
C ARG A 75 -3.40 2.10 -6.89
N GLN A 76 -3.89 1.04 -7.50
CA GLN A 76 -3.39 -0.32 -7.30
C GLN A 76 -2.59 -0.85 -8.50
N TYR A 77 -3.08 -0.63 -9.73
CA TYR A 77 -2.51 -1.26 -10.93
C TYR A 77 -1.63 -0.31 -11.74
N LEU A 78 -2.08 0.93 -11.97
CA LEU A 78 -1.33 1.91 -12.76
C LEU A 78 0.12 2.15 -12.27
N PRO A 79 0.41 2.23 -10.95
CA PRO A 79 1.78 2.43 -10.47
C PRO A 79 2.68 1.22 -10.75
N ARG A 80 2.11 0.00 -10.76
CA ARG A 80 2.81 -1.24 -11.09
C ARG A 80 3.15 -1.28 -12.58
N LEU A 81 2.21 -0.89 -13.43
CA LEU A 81 2.43 -0.74 -14.87
C LEU A 81 3.53 0.30 -15.16
N LYS A 82 3.53 1.43 -14.45
CA LYS A 82 4.54 2.48 -14.63
C LYS A 82 5.93 2.04 -14.19
N TYR A 83 6.01 1.22 -13.14
CA TYR A 83 7.29 0.70 -12.63
C TYR A 83 8.02 -0.15 -13.67
N HIS A 84 7.29 -1.02 -14.39
CA HIS A 84 7.86 -1.86 -15.44
C HIS A 84 8.00 -1.15 -16.79
N ASN A 85 7.17 -0.12 -17.02
CA ASN A 85 7.14 0.62 -18.29
C ASN A 85 7.37 2.13 -18.06
N PRO A 86 8.60 2.54 -17.67
CA PRO A 86 8.88 3.95 -17.37
C PRO A 86 8.79 4.85 -18.59
N ALA A 87 9.05 4.31 -19.79
CA ALA A 87 9.03 5.03 -21.06
C ALA A 87 7.62 5.49 -21.46
N VAL A 88 6.57 4.74 -21.09
CA VAL A 88 5.19 5.06 -21.49
C VAL A 88 4.63 6.15 -20.57
N PRO A 89 4.27 7.35 -21.08
CA PRO A 89 3.57 8.36 -20.30
C PRO A 89 2.17 7.87 -19.93
N MET A 90 1.86 7.94 -18.63
CA MET A 90 0.56 7.62 -18.08
C MET A 90 -0.01 8.89 -17.44
N ILE A 91 -0.99 9.50 -18.10
CA ILE A 91 -1.56 10.79 -17.71
C ILE A 91 -2.91 10.59 -17.05
N LEU A 92 -3.14 11.34 -15.98
CA LEU A 92 -4.37 11.31 -15.23
C LEU A 92 -5.06 12.66 -15.30
N ASN A 93 -6.29 12.65 -15.76
CA ASN A 93 -7.20 13.77 -15.63
C ASN A 93 -8.24 13.44 -14.56
N ARG A 94 -8.33 14.29 -13.55
CA ARG A 94 -9.39 14.22 -12.55
C ARG A 94 -10.20 15.49 -12.60
N HIS A 95 -11.50 15.37 -12.36
CA HIS A 95 -12.44 16.49 -12.32
C HIS A 95 -13.55 16.21 -11.29
N ASP A 96 -14.43 17.17 -11.05
CA ASP A 96 -15.52 17.01 -10.09
C ASP A 96 -16.87 16.68 -10.75
N ASP A 97 -16.93 16.68 -12.09
CA ASP A 97 -18.10 16.25 -12.85
C ASP A 97 -18.28 14.72 -12.76
N ASN A 98 -19.32 14.27 -12.05
CA ASN A 98 -19.62 12.84 -11.90
C ASN A 98 -20.49 12.29 -13.04
N ALA A 99 -21.11 13.15 -13.86
CA ALA A 99 -21.95 12.72 -14.98
C ALA A 99 -21.08 12.18 -16.12
N ALA A 100 -19.90 12.76 -16.33
CA ALA A 100 -18.91 12.26 -17.27
C ALA A 100 -18.49 10.81 -16.92
N PRO A 101 -18.49 9.89 -17.90
CA PRO A 101 -18.09 8.50 -17.66
C PRO A 101 -16.58 8.41 -17.40
N PRO A 102 -16.14 7.51 -16.48
CA PRO A 102 -14.72 7.25 -16.29
C PRO A 102 -14.17 6.44 -17.47
N ILE A 103 -13.27 7.04 -18.25
CA ILE A 103 -12.74 6.47 -19.49
C ILE A 103 -11.23 6.37 -19.42
N MET A 104 -10.70 5.25 -19.91
CA MET A 104 -9.27 5.06 -20.16
C MET A 104 -9.02 4.98 -21.65
N THR A 105 -8.11 5.81 -22.14
CA THR A 105 -7.76 5.93 -23.55
C THR A 105 -6.32 5.50 -23.75
N ILE A 106 -6.11 4.49 -24.58
CA ILE A 106 -4.81 3.89 -24.88
C ILE A 106 -4.46 4.24 -26.31
N TYR A 107 -3.29 4.82 -26.51
CA TYR A 107 -2.75 5.17 -27.81
C TYR A 107 -1.75 4.09 -28.20
N MET A 108 -1.99 3.46 -29.35
CA MET A 108 -1.17 2.40 -29.88
C MET A 108 -0.77 2.74 -31.30
N ARG A 109 0.49 2.55 -31.66
CA ARG A 109 0.94 2.73 -33.02
C ARG A 109 0.60 1.52 -33.88
N ALA A 110 0.36 1.75 -35.17
CA ALA A 110 0.18 0.67 -36.13
C ALA A 110 1.42 -0.23 -36.33
N SER A 111 2.63 0.25 -36.04
CA SER A 111 3.89 -0.51 -36.18
C SER A 111 4.91 -0.13 -35.10
N ALA A 112 5.47 -1.11 -34.39
CA ALA A 112 6.45 -0.90 -33.33
C ALA A 112 7.77 -0.21 -33.79
N ALA A 113 8.08 -0.23 -35.09
CA ALA A 113 9.39 0.18 -35.62
C ALA A 113 9.54 1.68 -35.91
N ALA A 114 8.46 2.47 -35.90
CA ALA A 114 8.58 3.91 -36.13
C ALA A 114 9.24 4.58 -34.90
N ALA A 115 10.04 5.64 -35.08
CA ALA A 115 10.60 6.37 -33.95
C ALA A 115 9.50 7.07 -33.14
N ALA A 116 9.63 7.15 -31.82
CA ALA A 116 8.72 7.92 -30.96
C ALA A 116 8.82 9.41 -31.34
N ALA A 117 7.82 9.93 -32.05
CA ALA A 117 7.70 11.37 -32.24
C ALA A 117 7.31 11.99 -30.89
N GLU A 118 8.06 13.00 -30.43
CA GLU A 118 7.75 13.74 -29.22
C GLU A 118 6.45 14.52 -29.42
N THR A 119 5.32 13.92 -29.03
CA THR A 119 4.05 14.64 -28.93
C THR A 119 4.07 15.45 -27.65
N SER A 120 3.66 16.73 -27.71
CA SER A 120 3.48 17.57 -26.52
C SER A 120 2.37 16.98 -25.65
N GLN A 121 2.76 16.27 -24.60
CA GLN A 121 1.82 15.59 -23.72
C GLN A 121 1.40 16.51 -22.56
N PRO A 122 0.09 16.64 -22.26
CA PRO A 122 -0.35 17.42 -21.12
C PRO A 122 0.09 16.76 -19.80
N ALA A 123 0.51 17.57 -18.83
CA ALA A 123 0.76 17.08 -17.47
C ALA A 123 -0.54 16.55 -16.83
N SER A 124 -0.46 15.73 -15.78
CA SER A 124 -1.67 15.27 -15.07
C SER A 124 -2.36 16.43 -14.35
N SER A 125 -3.70 16.44 -14.31
CA SER A 125 -4.49 17.50 -13.66
C SER A 125 -5.51 16.93 -12.67
N ARG A 126 -5.89 17.79 -11.71
CA ARG A 126 -6.95 17.56 -10.72
C ARG A 126 -8.23 18.34 -11.01
N THR A 127 -8.19 19.25 -11.97
CA THR A 127 -9.24 20.22 -12.26
C THR A 127 -9.77 20.08 -13.68
N GLY A 128 -9.53 18.93 -14.32
CA GLY A 128 -10.05 18.64 -15.66
C GLY A 128 -9.27 19.23 -16.82
N LEU A 129 -8.13 19.89 -16.58
CA LEU A 129 -7.36 20.61 -17.61
C LEU A 129 -6.62 19.69 -18.60
N SER A 130 -6.48 18.40 -18.29
CA SER A 130 -5.64 17.47 -19.05
C SER A 130 -6.49 16.54 -19.89
N LYS A 131 -7.30 17.09 -20.78
CA LYS A 131 -8.22 16.30 -21.61
C LYS A 131 -7.46 15.42 -22.61
N ALA A 132 -8.09 14.30 -22.99
CA ALA A 132 -7.56 13.37 -23.97
C ALA A 132 -7.29 14.10 -25.28
N GLN A 133 -6.04 14.04 -25.74
CA GLN A 133 -5.65 14.65 -27.02
C GLN A 133 -6.01 13.71 -28.16
N PRO A 134 -6.41 14.22 -29.34
CA PRO A 134 -6.64 13.37 -30.50
C PRO A 134 -5.41 12.53 -30.84
N PRO A 135 -5.58 11.35 -31.44
CA PRO A 135 -4.46 10.53 -31.87
C PRO A 135 -3.59 11.24 -32.91
N GLY A 136 -2.29 10.93 -32.91
CA GLY A 136 -1.43 11.25 -34.04
C GLY A 136 -1.82 10.49 -35.32
N ALA A 137 -1.26 10.89 -36.45
CA ALA A 137 -1.60 10.33 -37.77
C ALA A 137 -1.44 8.80 -37.88
N ASP A 138 -0.47 8.22 -37.17
CA ASP A 138 -0.19 6.77 -37.18
C ASP A 138 -0.62 6.05 -35.89
N GLU A 139 -1.40 6.71 -35.04
CA GLU A 139 -1.87 6.19 -33.76
C GLU A 139 -3.33 5.73 -33.85
N LYS A 140 -3.56 4.50 -33.40
CA LYS A 140 -4.88 3.95 -33.12
C LYS A 140 -5.21 4.20 -31.67
N VAL A 141 -6.47 4.57 -31.42
CA VAL A 141 -6.99 4.80 -30.07
C VAL A 141 -7.86 3.63 -29.69
N VAL A 142 -7.63 3.08 -28.51
CA VAL A 142 -8.57 2.19 -27.87
C VAL A 142 -9.11 2.81 -26.59
N THR A 143 -10.42 2.81 -26.48
CA THR A 143 -11.15 3.44 -25.40
C THR A 143 -11.82 2.37 -24.56
N ILE A 144 -11.54 2.36 -23.26
CA ILE A 144 -12.11 1.43 -22.28
C ILE A 144 -13.01 2.23 -21.33
N ASP A 145 -14.31 1.91 -21.34
CA ASP A 145 -15.27 2.43 -20.35
C ASP A 145 -15.15 1.65 -19.03
N MET A 146 -14.89 2.38 -17.95
CA MET A 146 -14.69 1.82 -16.61
C MET A 146 -15.92 1.97 -15.70
N ARG A 147 -17.04 2.50 -16.21
CA ARG A 147 -18.23 2.76 -15.39
C ARG A 147 -18.79 1.47 -14.81
N ASN A 148 -18.99 1.45 -13.49
CA ASN A 148 -19.54 0.30 -12.76
C ASN A 148 -18.73 -1.01 -12.92
N ARG A 149 -17.46 -0.94 -13.35
CA ARG A 149 -16.60 -2.12 -13.47
C ARG A 149 -15.72 -2.28 -12.24
N HIS A 150 -15.40 -3.53 -11.90
CA HIS A 150 -14.41 -3.78 -10.87
C HIS A 150 -12.99 -3.57 -11.42
N SER A 151 -12.05 -3.21 -10.56
CA SER A 151 -10.68 -2.91 -10.96
C SER A 151 -9.92 -4.11 -11.54
N SER A 152 -10.26 -5.33 -11.14
CA SER A 152 -9.74 -6.58 -11.75
C SER A 152 -10.17 -6.71 -13.21
N ASP A 153 -11.43 -6.43 -13.48
CA ASP A 153 -12.02 -6.62 -14.80
C ASP A 153 -11.44 -5.58 -15.76
N ILE A 154 -11.31 -4.32 -15.29
CA ILE A 154 -10.62 -3.26 -16.05
C ILE A 154 -9.20 -3.69 -16.42
N LEU A 155 -8.48 -4.33 -15.49
CA LEU A 155 -7.13 -4.85 -15.76
C LEU A 155 -7.16 -5.99 -16.79
N GLU A 156 -8.09 -6.92 -16.69
CA GLU A 156 -8.24 -8.02 -17.65
C GLU A 156 -8.51 -7.49 -19.07
N PHE A 157 -9.47 -6.56 -19.21
CA PHE A 157 -9.74 -5.89 -20.48
C PHE A 157 -8.51 -5.14 -21.01
N PHE A 158 -7.80 -4.43 -20.14
CA PHE A 158 -6.59 -3.72 -20.51
C PHE A 158 -5.49 -4.65 -21.02
N LEU A 159 -5.24 -5.77 -20.34
CA LEU A 159 -4.24 -6.76 -20.73
C LEU A 159 -4.62 -7.46 -22.04
N ALA A 160 -5.89 -7.80 -22.22
CA ALA A 160 -6.40 -8.41 -23.43
C ALA A 160 -6.24 -7.48 -24.64
N GLU A 161 -6.58 -6.20 -24.48
CA GLU A 161 -6.54 -5.22 -25.56
C GLU A 161 -5.11 -4.82 -25.93
N THR A 162 -4.26 -4.59 -24.93
CA THR A 162 -2.85 -4.22 -25.15
C THR A 162 -1.96 -5.41 -25.43
N ARG A 163 -2.46 -6.65 -25.31
CA ARG A 163 -1.68 -7.90 -25.42
C ARG A 163 -0.44 -7.89 -24.51
N ALA A 164 -0.54 -7.21 -23.38
CA ALA A 164 0.57 -7.06 -22.45
C ALA A 164 0.86 -8.37 -21.71
N ARG A 165 2.14 -8.64 -21.47
CA ARG A 165 2.58 -9.85 -20.77
C ARG A 165 2.57 -9.60 -19.27
N ALA A 166 1.68 -10.29 -18.55
CA ALA A 166 1.69 -10.28 -17.10
C ALA A 166 2.98 -10.92 -16.56
N LEU A 167 3.61 -10.25 -15.59
CA LEU A 167 4.80 -10.76 -14.92
C LEU A 167 4.39 -11.68 -13.77
N GLN A 168 4.99 -12.86 -13.75
CA GLN A 168 4.82 -13.80 -12.64
C GLN A 168 5.91 -13.52 -11.59
N PRO A 169 5.56 -13.57 -10.29
CA PRO A 169 6.53 -13.38 -9.23
C PRO A 169 7.58 -14.51 -9.26
N THR A 170 8.85 -14.14 -9.07
CA THR A 170 9.93 -15.13 -8.95
C THR A 170 9.91 -15.85 -7.61
N SER A 171 10.58 -16.99 -7.47
CA SER A 171 10.59 -17.78 -6.22
C SER A 171 11.12 -16.99 -5.01
N ALA A 172 12.15 -16.16 -5.22
CA ALA A 172 12.68 -15.28 -4.17
C ALA A 172 11.65 -14.23 -3.73
N GLU A 173 10.93 -13.63 -4.68
CA GLU A 173 9.89 -12.65 -4.40
C GLU A 173 8.68 -13.27 -3.71
N ILE A 174 8.32 -14.52 -4.05
CA ILE A 174 7.28 -15.30 -3.36
C ILE A 174 7.66 -15.50 -1.88
N ALA A 175 8.91 -15.90 -1.60
CA ALA A 175 9.38 -16.06 -0.22
C ALA A 175 9.35 -14.75 0.56
N GLU A 176 9.72 -13.63 -0.09
CA GLU A 176 9.64 -12.31 0.52
C GLU A 176 8.19 -11.89 0.84
N ILE A 177 7.26 -12.11 -0.11
CA ILE A 177 5.83 -11.87 0.09
C ILE A 177 5.30 -12.68 1.29
N GLN A 178 5.61 -13.98 1.34
CA GLN A 178 5.19 -14.86 2.44
C GLN A 178 5.76 -14.39 3.79
N SER A 179 7.02 -13.95 3.82
CA SER A 179 7.63 -13.41 5.05
C SER A 179 6.91 -12.16 5.55
N LEU A 180 6.47 -11.28 4.64
CA LEU A 180 5.74 -10.08 4.98
C LEU A 180 4.30 -10.37 5.43
N GLU A 181 3.65 -11.37 4.83
CA GLU A 181 2.34 -11.83 5.26
C GLU A 181 2.39 -12.39 6.68
N ALA A 182 3.40 -13.20 7.01
CA ALA A 182 3.63 -13.69 8.37
C ALA A 182 3.85 -12.55 9.38
N ILE A 183 4.58 -11.50 9.00
CA ILE A 183 4.75 -10.32 9.86
C ILE A 183 3.42 -9.57 10.05
N LYS A 184 2.60 -9.46 9.00
CA LYS A 184 1.29 -8.79 9.07
C LYS A 184 0.31 -9.54 9.96
N THR A 185 0.23 -10.86 9.82
CA THR A 185 -0.67 -11.69 10.65
C THR A 185 -0.27 -11.60 12.12
N GLN A 186 1.02 -11.73 12.43
CA GLN A 186 1.53 -11.55 13.80
C GLN A 186 1.24 -10.14 14.33
N GLY A 187 1.45 -9.11 13.51
CA GLY A 187 1.13 -7.73 13.88
C GLY A 187 -0.35 -7.48 14.14
N GLY A 188 -1.25 -8.21 13.47
CA GLY A 188 -2.68 -8.21 13.76
C GLY A 188 -3.00 -8.75 15.15
N VAL A 189 -2.46 -9.93 15.47
CA VAL A 189 -2.60 -10.57 16.79
C VAL A 189 -2.05 -9.68 17.90
N ASP A 190 -0.87 -9.09 17.71
CA ASP A 190 -0.26 -8.22 18.71
C ASP A 190 -1.07 -6.93 18.93
N ARG A 191 -1.64 -6.36 17.86
CA ARG A 191 -2.54 -5.18 17.96
C ARG A 191 -3.80 -5.51 18.76
N GLU A 192 -4.40 -6.68 18.56
CA GLU A 192 -5.57 -7.12 19.31
C GLU A 192 -5.24 -7.32 20.79
N ARG A 193 -4.11 -7.97 21.10
CA ARG A 193 -3.63 -8.14 22.48
C ARG A 193 -3.43 -6.79 23.17
N VAL A 194 -2.74 -5.86 22.53
CA VAL A 194 -2.49 -4.52 23.10
C VAL A 194 -3.80 -3.74 23.25
N ARG A 195 -4.74 -3.89 22.31
CA ARG A 195 -6.06 -3.26 22.40
C ARG A 195 -6.85 -3.78 23.60
N ALA A 196 -6.81 -5.08 23.87
CA ALA A 196 -7.47 -5.69 25.03
C ALA A 196 -6.87 -5.16 26.35
N LEU A 197 -5.54 -5.19 26.48
CA LEU A 197 -4.85 -4.68 27.67
C LEU A 197 -5.12 -3.19 27.93
N ARG A 198 -5.18 -2.37 26.87
CA ARG A 198 -5.53 -0.95 26.98
C ARG A 198 -6.99 -0.75 27.38
N ALA A 199 -7.89 -1.60 26.91
CA ALA A 199 -9.30 -1.54 27.28
C ALA A 199 -9.52 -1.93 28.75
N GLU A 200 -8.81 -2.94 29.25
CA GLU A 200 -8.84 -3.34 30.66
C GLU A 200 -8.32 -2.24 31.58
N LYS A 201 -7.12 -1.71 31.28
CA LYS A 201 -6.56 -0.58 32.04
C LYS A 201 -7.50 0.63 32.07
N LYS A 202 -8.12 0.96 30.93
CA LYS A 202 -9.08 2.05 30.87
C LYS A 202 -10.31 1.77 31.76
N LYS A 203 -10.83 0.54 31.77
CA LYS A 203 -11.96 0.15 32.64
C LYS A 203 -11.59 0.25 34.12
N GLU A 204 -10.39 -0.22 34.49
CA GLU A 204 -9.88 -0.12 35.86
C GLU A 204 -9.72 1.35 36.29
N GLU A 205 -9.12 2.19 35.44
CA GLU A 205 -8.98 3.63 35.68
C GLU A 205 -10.35 4.32 35.82
N ASP A 206 -11.31 4.02 34.95
CA ASP A 206 -12.66 4.58 34.99
C ASP A 206 -13.42 4.13 36.27
N MET A 207 -13.25 2.87 36.69
CA MET A 207 -13.83 2.35 37.93
C MET A 207 -13.23 3.03 39.16
N LEU A 208 -11.90 3.14 39.22
CA LEU A 208 -11.20 3.78 40.33
C LEU A 208 -11.55 5.27 40.43
N LYS A 209 -11.69 5.95 39.29
CA LYS A 209 -12.13 7.34 39.20
C LYS A 209 -13.56 7.52 39.72
N ARG A 210 -14.49 6.60 39.37
CA ARG A 210 -15.87 6.63 39.87
C ARG A 210 -15.94 6.36 41.37
N ALA A 211 -15.15 5.42 41.88
CA ALA A 211 -15.05 5.13 43.31
C ALA A 211 -14.49 6.33 44.10
N ARG A 212 -13.43 6.99 43.60
CA ARG A 212 -12.90 8.21 44.22
C ARG A 212 -13.89 9.37 44.22
N ALA A 213 -14.67 9.54 43.16
CA ALA A 213 -15.70 10.57 43.08
C ALA A 213 -16.86 10.33 44.07
N ALA A 214 -17.24 9.06 44.30
CA ALA A 214 -18.27 8.70 45.27
C ALA A 214 -17.76 8.80 46.72
N GLY A 215 -16.51 8.41 47.00
CA GLY A 215 -15.92 8.49 48.33
C GLY A 215 -15.57 9.92 48.77
N GLY A 216 -15.26 10.83 47.84
CA GLY A 216 -14.96 12.24 48.15
C GLY A 216 -16.17 13.12 48.45
N MET A 217 -17.40 12.62 48.26
CA MET A 217 -18.64 13.33 48.58
C MET A 217 -19.19 12.99 49.97
N ALA A 218 -18.69 11.93 50.63
CA ALA A 218 -19.17 11.51 51.95
C ALA A 218 -18.53 12.29 53.12
N GLU A 219 -17.39 12.97 52.92
CA GLU A 219 -16.72 13.75 53.96
C GLU A 219 -17.18 15.22 54.05
N GLN A 220 -18.15 15.67 53.24
CA GLN A 220 -18.65 17.06 53.27
C GLN A 220 -20.05 17.22 53.89
N GLU A 221 -20.69 16.15 54.37
CA GLU A 221 -22.04 16.20 54.97
C GLU A 221 -22.07 16.07 56.51
N GLU A 222 -20.93 15.94 57.18
CA GLU A 222 -20.84 16.08 58.66
C GLU A 222 -20.04 17.33 59.05
N ALA A 223 -20.70 18.50 59.03
CA ALA A 223 -20.22 19.73 59.67
C ALA A 223 -21.41 20.55 60.21
#